data_AF-A0A535UAN8-F1
#
_entry.id   AF-A0A535UAN8-F1
#
_cell.length_a   1.000
_cell.length_b   1.000
_cell.length_c   1.000
_cell.angle_alpha   90.00
_cell.angle_beta   90.00
_cell.angle_gamma   90.00
#
_symmetry.space_group_name_H-M   'P 1'
#
loop_
_entity.id
_entity.type
_entity.pdbx_description
1 polymer ?
#
loop_
_entity_poly.entity_id
_entity_poly.type
_entity_poly.pdbx_seq_one_letter_code
_entity_poly.pdbx_strand_id
1 'polypeptide(L)'
;MASPRQLRITFLFALVMLIAQFLLGMAVNLFVTIPDQHPGANPPEYFSGVAQSVTWAILHGHILLAIHAAFGLVIVLAALGTLVQAIGNRRRGIVVSAVFGFIGVLAAGFNGGSFLNYNQDFSSMLMAAGFAVAVVAYSAGLYIANDETSTRTTA
;
A
#
# COMPACT_ATOMS: atom_id res chain seq x y z
N MET A 1 -2.80 -21.86 -11.24
CA MET A 1 -2.98 -21.52 -9.81
C MET A 1 -1.61 -21.21 -9.22
N ALA A 2 -1.49 -20.20 -8.34
CA ALA A 2 -0.20 -19.87 -7.72
C ALA A 2 0.26 -20.99 -6.78
N SER A 3 1.52 -21.39 -6.91
CA SER A 3 2.17 -22.34 -6.01
C SER A 3 2.35 -21.73 -4.61
N PRO A 4 2.46 -22.56 -3.55
CA PRO A 4 2.74 -22.07 -2.20
C PRO A 4 4.00 -21.20 -2.11
N ARG A 5 5.06 -21.56 -2.87
CA ARG A 5 6.29 -20.76 -2.97
C ARG A 5 6.03 -19.39 -3.58
N GLN A 6 5.23 -19.30 -4.64
CA GLN A 6 4.87 -18.02 -5.25
C GLN A 6 4.11 -17.12 -4.26
N LEU A 7 3.15 -17.66 -3.52
CA LEU A 7 2.38 -16.88 -2.52
C LEU A 7 3.27 -16.33 -1.39
N ARG A 8 4.19 -17.14 -0.87
CA ARG A 8 5.17 -16.66 0.12
C ARG A 8 6.00 -15.51 -0.41
N ILE A 9 6.50 -15.65 -1.64
CA ILE A 9 7.30 -14.61 -2.29
C ILE A 9 6.48 -13.34 -2.47
N THR A 10 5.21 -13.44 -2.88
CA THR A 10 4.37 -12.25 -3.04
C THR A 10 4.06 -11.55 -1.72
N PHE A 11 3.78 -12.29 -0.63
CA PHE A 11 3.57 -11.67 0.68
C PHE A 11 4.86 -11.04 1.22
N LEU A 12 6.00 -11.74 1.11
CA LEU A 12 7.29 -11.20 1.52
C LEU A 12 7.65 -9.93 0.74
N PHE A 13 7.46 -9.97 -0.59
CA PHE A 13 7.71 -8.82 -1.46
C PHE A 13 6.80 -7.64 -1.09
N ALA A 14 5.51 -7.90 -0.83
CA ALA A 14 4.57 -6.86 -0.37
C ALA A 14 5.05 -6.22 0.95
N LEU A 15 5.50 -7.01 1.92
CA LEU A 15 6.04 -6.49 3.19
C LEU A 15 7.27 -5.61 2.99
N VAL A 16 8.22 -6.05 2.16
CA VAL A 16 9.43 -5.26 1.85
C VAL A 16 9.07 -3.94 1.18
N MET A 17 8.16 -3.96 0.18
CA MET A 17 7.69 -2.74 -0.46
C MET A 17 6.97 -1.81 0.51
N LEU A 18 6.13 -2.35 1.40
CA LEU A 18 5.44 -1.56 2.43
C LEU A 18 6.42 -0.86 3.37
N ILE A 19 7.47 -1.55 3.82
CA ILE A 19 8.52 -0.95 4.66
C ILE A 19 9.22 0.18 3.92
N ALA A 20 9.63 -0.04 2.66
CA ALA A 20 10.25 0.99 1.85
C ALA A 20 9.32 2.21 1.66
N GLN A 21 8.04 1.96 1.40
CA GLN A 21 7.03 3.01 1.24
C GLN A 21 6.77 3.79 2.53
N PHE A 22 6.77 3.11 3.68
CA PHE A 22 6.66 3.75 4.99
C PHE A 22 7.85 4.68 5.25
N LEU A 23 9.08 4.22 5.01
CA LEU A 23 10.28 5.04 5.18
C LEU A 23 10.29 6.24 4.22
N LEU A 24 9.87 6.06 2.96
CA LEU A 24 9.69 7.16 2.01
C LEU A 24 8.64 8.16 2.49
N GLY A 25 7.50 7.68 3.00
CA GLY A 25 6.44 8.52 3.54
C GLY A 25 6.90 9.31 4.77
N MET A 26 7.68 8.69 5.66
CA MET A 26 8.30 9.36 6.79
C MET A 26 9.29 10.44 6.34
N ALA A 27 10.11 10.16 5.32
CA ALA A 27 11.03 11.15 4.77
C ALA A 27 10.29 12.34 4.15
N VAL A 28 9.18 12.10 3.45
CA VAL A 28 8.31 13.18 2.93
C VAL A 28 7.71 13.98 4.08
N ASN A 29 7.08 13.33 5.06
CA ASN A 29 6.44 14.01 6.19
C ASN A 29 7.40 14.86 7.03
N LEU A 30 8.66 14.44 7.18
CA LEU A 30 9.63 15.12 8.04
C LEU A 30 10.51 16.15 7.31
N PHE A 31 10.76 15.97 6.01
CA PHE A 31 11.78 16.74 5.30
C PHE A 31 11.28 17.44 4.04
N VAL A 32 10.03 17.24 3.63
CA VAL A 32 9.47 17.86 2.43
C VAL A 32 8.33 18.79 2.80
N THR A 33 8.47 20.07 2.46
CA THR A 33 7.36 21.02 2.52
C THR A 33 6.50 20.86 1.27
N ILE A 34 5.26 20.38 1.45
CA ILE A 34 4.26 20.38 0.40
C ILE A 34 3.56 21.76 0.43
N PRO A 35 3.52 22.51 -0.69
CA PRO A 35 2.85 23.80 -0.72
C PRO A 35 1.35 23.65 -0.55
N ASP A 36 0.70 24.53 0.22
CA ASP A 36 -0.76 24.49 0.45
C ASP A 36 -1.59 24.80 -0.80
N GLN A 37 -0.94 25.27 -1.86
CA GLN A 37 -1.54 25.59 -3.15
C GLN A 37 -0.78 24.85 -4.25
N HIS A 38 -1.42 23.85 -4.83
CA HIS A 38 -0.99 23.13 -6.03
C HIS A 38 -2.21 22.63 -6.79
N PRO A 39 -2.08 22.19 -8.05
CA PRO A 39 -3.16 21.51 -8.75
C PRO A 39 -3.74 20.36 -7.90
N GLY A 40 -5.05 20.40 -7.66
CA GLY A 40 -5.77 19.43 -6.83
C GLY A 40 -5.86 19.75 -5.33
N ALA A 41 -5.18 20.78 -4.83
CA ALA A 41 -5.31 21.25 -3.45
C ALA A 41 -6.69 21.90 -3.22
N ASN A 42 -7.27 21.67 -2.04
CA ASN A 42 -8.58 22.19 -1.61
C ASN A 42 -9.68 22.01 -2.68
N PRO A 43 -9.88 20.78 -3.22
CA PRO A 43 -10.74 20.58 -4.36
C PRO A 43 -12.22 20.67 -3.97
N PRO A 44 -13.10 21.17 -4.87
CA PRO A 44 -14.54 21.12 -4.65
C PRO A 44 -15.07 19.67 -4.69
N GLU A 45 -14.41 18.79 -5.45
CA GLU A 45 -14.75 17.38 -5.60
C GLU A 45 -13.55 16.49 -5.31
N TYR A 46 -13.68 15.64 -4.29
CA TYR A 46 -12.58 14.88 -3.68
C TYR A 46 -11.74 14.09 -4.70
N PHE A 47 -12.37 13.23 -5.51
CA PHE A 47 -11.64 12.30 -6.39
C PHE A 47 -10.92 13.02 -7.53
N SER A 48 -11.53 14.08 -8.08
CA SER A 48 -10.89 14.90 -9.10
C SER A 48 -9.67 15.61 -8.55
N GLY A 49 -9.76 16.10 -7.30
CA GLY A 49 -8.64 16.67 -6.56
C GLY A 49 -7.53 15.67 -6.33
N VAL A 50 -7.84 14.45 -5.84
CA VAL A 50 -6.82 13.42 -5.63
C VAL A 50 -6.09 13.09 -6.93
N ALA A 51 -6.81 12.92 -8.03
CA ALA A 51 -6.19 12.62 -9.33
C ALA A 51 -5.24 13.75 -9.78
N GLN A 52 -5.66 15.01 -9.64
CA GLN A 52 -4.83 16.18 -9.97
C GLN A 52 -3.62 16.30 -9.04
N SER A 53 -3.83 16.16 -7.73
CA SER A 53 -2.81 16.21 -6.67
C SER A 53 -1.74 15.15 -6.85
N VAL A 54 -2.12 13.90 -7.10
CA VAL A 54 -1.17 12.80 -7.33
C VAL A 54 -0.41 13.01 -8.64
N THR A 55 -1.11 13.46 -9.70
CA THR A 55 -0.46 13.77 -10.98
C THR A 55 0.58 14.89 -10.82
N TRP A 56 0.22 15.96 -10.11
CA TRP A 56 1.13 17.04 -9.79
C TRP A 56 2.32 16.56 -8.95
N ALA A 57 2.06 15.78 -7.89
CA ALA A 57 3.09 15.25 -7.00
C ALA A 57 4.15 14.43 -7.77
N ILE A 58 3.72 13.61 -8.73
CA ILE A 58 4.62 12.77 -9.55
C ILE A 58 5.41 13.59 -10.57
N LEU A 59 4.76 14.55 -11.25
CA LEU A 59 5.36 15.24 -12.39
C LEU A 59 6.12 16.52 -12.02
N HIS A 60 5.73 17.18 -10.94
CA HIS A 60 6.20 18.52 -10.58
C HIS A 60 6.54 18.66 -9.09
N GLY A 61 6.18 17.67 -8.26
CA GLY A 61 6.48 17.68 -6.84
C GLY A 61 7.96 17.47 -6.52
N HIS A 62 8.30 17.61 -5.24
CA HIS A 62 9.63 17.27 -4.75
C HIS A 62 9.97 15.80 -5.07
N ILE A 63 11.24 15.49 -5.38
CA ILE A 63 11.64 14.16 -5.86
C ILE A 63 11.24 13.01 -4.93
N LEU A 64 11.36 13.20 -3.60
CA LEU A 64 10.93 12.20 -2.62
C LEU A 64 9.42 11.99 -2.63
N LEU A 65 8.65 13.07 -2.81
CA LEU A 65 7.19 12.99 -2.93
C LEU A 65 6.78 12.28 -4.22
N ALA A 66 7.44 12.59 -5.34
CA ALA A 66 7.19 11.93 -6.62
C ALA A 66 7.44 10.42 -6.54
N ILE A 67 8.58 10.02 -5.96
CA ILE A 67 8.92 8.60 -5.74
C ILE A 67 7.90 7.94 -4.81
N HIS A 68 7.56 8.58 -3.69
CA HIS A 68 6.58 8.04 -2.74
C HIS A 68 5.20 7.84 -3.39
N ALA A 69 4.69 8.83 -4.13
CA ALA A 69 3.40 8.74 -4.80
C ALA A 69 3.39 7.67 -5.89
N ALA A 70 4.40 7.65 -6.77
CA ALA A 70 4.50 6.67 -7.85
C ALA A 70 4.68 5.24 -7.31
N PHE A 71 5.55 5.05 -6.32
CA PHE A 71 5.77 3.75 -5.70
C PHE A 71 4.54 3.25 -4.94
N GLY A 72 3.79 4.16 -4.30
CA GLY A 72 2.49 3.84 -3.70
C GLY A 72 1.49 3.25 -4.69
N LEU A 73 1.39 3.82 -5.90
CA LEU A 73 0.53 3.28 -6.97
C LEU A 73 0.99 1.90 -7.43
N VAL A 74 2.30 1.66 -7.55
CA VAL A 74 2.85 0.34 -7.86
C VAL A 74 2.47 -0.69 -6.79
N ILE A 75 2.51 -0.30 -5.51
CA ILE A 75 2.10 -1.18 -4.40
C ILE A 75 0.62 -1.53 -4.48
N VAL A 76 -0.27 -0.60 -4.85
CA VAL A 76 -1.70 -0.89 -5.06
C VAL A 76 -1.88 -1.99 -6.11
N LEU A 77 -1.17 -1.91 -7.24
CA LEU A 77 -1.23 -2.92 -8.29
C LEU A 77 -0.66 -4.27 -7.83
N ALA A 78 0.46 -4.26 -7.11
CA ALA A 78 1.07 -5.49 -6.58
C ALA A 78 0.19 -6.15 -5.50
N ALA A 79 -0.46 -5.35 -4.67
CA ALA A 79 -1.42 -5.80 -3.67
C ALA A 79 -2.65 -6.46 -4.31
N LEU A 80 -3.18 -5.88 -5.40
CA LEU A 80 -4.23 -6.49 -6.21
C LEU A 80 -3.76 -7.83 -6.82
N GLY A 81 -2.54 -7.87 -7.38
CA GLY A 81 -1.95 -9.09 -7.91
C GLY A 81 -1.81 -10.19 -6.85
N THR A 82 -1.44 -9.82 -5.61
CA THR A 82 -1.38 -10.74 -4.46
C THR A 82 -2.77 -11.28 -4.11
N LEU A 83 -3.80 -10.42 -4.10
CA LEU A 83 -5.19 -10.82 -3.87
C LEU A 83 -5.70 -11.79 -4.94
N VAL A 84 -5.46 -11.51 -6.22
CA VAL A 84 -5.85 -12.41 -7.32
C VAL A 84 -5.19 -13.79 -7.18
N GLN A 85 -3.91 -13.83 -6.84
CA GLN A 85 -3.19 -15.08 -6.60
C GLN A 85 -3.75 -15.85 -5.39
N ALA A 86 -4.08 -15.14 -4.31
CA ALA A 86 -4.71 -15.72 -3.12
C ALA A 86 -6.08 -16.34 -3.44
N ILE A 87 -6.95 -15.62 -4.17
CA ILE A 87 -8.27 -16.11 -4.61
C ILE A 87 -8.11 -17.37 -5.46
N GLY A 88 -7.14 -17.38 -6.38
CA GLY A 88 -6.84 -18.54 -7.21
C GLY A 88 -6.35 -19.77 -6.44
N ASN A 89 -5.80 -19.59 -5.23
CA ASN A 89 -5.37 -20.68 -4.35
C ASN A 89 -6.53 -21.31 -3.55
N ARG A 90 -7.66 -20.60 -3.44
CA ARG A 90 -8.93 -21.05 -2.80
C ARG A 90 -8.85 -21.39 -1.31
N ARG A 91 -7.78 -21.00 -0.63
CA ARG A 91 -7.62 -21.22 0.82
C ARG A 91 -8.11 -20.00 1.60
N ARG A 92 -9.12 -20.20 2.45
CA ARG A 92 -9.80 -19.12 3.17
C ARG A 92 -8.84 -18.22 3.96
N GLY A 93 -7.89 -18.80 4.71
CA GLY A 93 -6.93 -18.02 5.49
C GLY A 93 -6.07 -17.08 4.62
N ILE A 94 -5.51 -17.60 3.53
CA ILE A 94 -4.71 -16.83 2.58
C ILE A 94 -5.53 -15.72 1.91
N VAL A 95 -6.77 -16.02 1.51
CA VAL A 95 -7.68 -15.04 0.90
C VAL A 95 -8.02 -13.92 1.88
N VAL A 96 -8.39 -14.26 3.11
CA VAL A 96 -8.73 -13.27 4.15
C VAL A 96 -7.53 -12.37 4.43
N SER A 97 -6.34 -12.93 4.63
CA SER A 97 -5.11 -12.14 4.79
C SER A 97 -4.84 -11.21 3.62
N ALA A 98 -5.01 -11.69 2.37
CA ALA A 98 -4.79 -10.85 1.19
C ALA A 98 -5.84 -9.74 1.05
N VAL A 99 -7.10 -9.99 1.42
CA VAL A 99 -8.18 -8.99 1.42
C VAL A 99 -7.89 -7.88 2.42
N PHE A 100 -7.61 -8.20 3.69
CA PHE A 100 -7.28 -7.18 4.68
C PHE A 100 -5.99 -6.43 4.33
N GLY A 101 -5.00 -7.13 3.76
CA GLY A 101 -3.79 -6.50 3.25
C GLY A 101 -4.08 -5.46 2.16
N PHE A 102 -4.91 -5.84 1.18
CA PHE A 102 -5.31 -4.94 0.10
C PHE A 102 -6.14 -3.76 0.60
N ILE A 103 -7.07 -3.98 1.54
CA ILE A 103 -7.85 -2.90 2.18
C ILE A 103 -6.91 -1.93 2.91
N GLY A 104 -5.91 -2.43 3.64
CA GLY A 104 -4.91 -1.59 4.31
C GLY A 104 -4.12 -0.74 3.32
N VAL A 105 -3.68 -1.32 2.20
CA VAL A 105 -2.99 -0.60 1.11
C VAL A 105 -3.89 0.47 0.49
N LEU A 106 -5.15 0.16 0.20
CA LEU A 106 -6.10 1.14 -0.33
C LEU A 106 -6.39 2.27 0.66
N ALA A 107 -6.58 1.94 1.93
CA ALA A 107 -6.77 2.94 2.99
C ALA A 107 -5.54 3.85 3.09
N ALA A 108 -4.33 3.30 3.02
CA ALA A 108 -3.11 4.10 3.00
C ALA A 108 -3.04 5.03 1.79
N GLY A 109 -3.29 4.52 0.58
CA GLY A 109 -3.27 5.33 -0.64
C GLY A 109 -4.34 6.41 -0.68
N PHE A 110 -5.57 6.10 -0.25
CA PHE A 110 -6.67 7.06 -0.15
C PHE A 110 -6.31 8.22 0.79
N ASN A 111 -5.76 7.90 1.97
CA ASN A 111 -5.36 8.92 2.93
C ASN A 111 -4.12 9.70 2.48
N GLY A 112 -3.20 9.12 1.70
CA GLY A 112 -2.15 9.87 1.02
C GLY A 112 -2.71 10.88 0.02
N GLY A 113 -3.73 10.51 -0.75
CA GLY A 113 -4.48 11.42 -1.62
C GLY A 113 -5.17 12.54 -0.84
N SER A 114 -5.83 12.21 0.29
CA SER A 114 -6.42 13.19 1.20
C SER A 114 -5.36 14.14 1.78
N PHE A 115 -4.17 13.64 2.11
CA PHE A 115 -3.07 14.48 2.60
C PHE A 115 -2.62 15.49 1.54
N LEU A 116 -2.52 15.09 0.27
CA LEU A 116 -2.22 16.05 -0.80
C LEU A 116 -3.35 17.05 -1.03
N ASN A 117 -4.61 16.65 -0.89
CA ASN A 117 -5.72 17.57 -1.08
C ASN A 117 -5.82 18.64 0.02
N TYR A 118 -5.50 18.27 1.27
CA TYR A 118 -5.87 19.07 2.45
C TYR A 118 -4.72 19.40 3.40
N ASN A 119 -3.54 18.79 3.22
CA ASN A 119 -2.34 18.95 4.04
C ASN A 119 -2.59 18.77 5.56
N GLN A 120 -3.41 17.77 5.94
CA GLN A 120 -3.83 17.53 7.33
C GLN A 120 -3.15 16.30 7.94
N ASP A 121 -2.52 16.46 9.10
CA ASP A 121 -1.82 15.39 9.84
C ASP A 121 -2.71 14.15 10.13
N PHE A 122 -4.02 14.37 10.31
CA PHE A 122 -4.97 13.27 10.49
C PHE A 122 -4.97 12.30 9.30
N SER A 123 -4.80 12.80 8.07
CA SER A 123 -4.68 11.96 6.87
C SER A 123 -3.39 11.14 6.91
N SER A 124 -2.27 11.74 7.35
CA SER A 124 -1.00 11.01 7.54
C SER A 124 -1.09 9.93 8.63
N MET A 125 -1.80 10.19 9.73
CA MET A 125 -2.07 9.19 10.77
C MET A 125 -2.88 8.01 10.23
N LEU A 126 -3.98 8.26 9.51
CA LEU A 126 -4.80 7.21 8.91
C LEU A 126 -4.03 6.42 7.83
N MET A 127 -3.16 7.09 7.09
CA MET A 127 -2.26 6.42 6.14
C MET A 127 -1.32 5.44 6.84
N ALA A 128 -0.71 5.84 7.96
CA ALA A 128 0.13 4.95 8.78
C ALA A 128 -0.69 3.80 9.39
N ALA A 129 -1.93 4.03 9.80
CA ALA A 129 -2.82 2.98 10.29
C ALA A 129 -3.16 1.95 9.19
N GLY A 130 -3.47 2.42 7.97
CA GLY A 130 -3.68 1.55 6.81
C GLY A 130 -2.44 0.70 6.48
N PHE A 131 -1.25 1.29 6.55
CA PHE A 131 0.02 0.57 6.45
C PHE A 131 0.14 -0.52 7.52
N ALA A 132 -0.14 -0.21 8.80
CA ALA A 132 -0.04 -1.18 9.88
C ALA A 132 -0.99 -2.38 9.68
N VAL A 133 -2.23 -2.11 9.25
CA VAL A 133 -3.20 -3.16 8.87
C VAL A 133 -2.64 -4.03 7.74
N ALA A 134 -2.06 -3.42 6.71
CA ALA A 134 -1.47 -4.15 5.59
C ALA A 134 -0.31 -5.06 6.01
N VAL A 135 0.59 -4.54 6.86
CA VAL A 135 1.74 -5.29 7.39
C VAL A 135 1.28 -6.50 8.21
N VAL A 136 0.33 -6.31 9.14
CA VAL A 136 -0.19 -7.41 9.96
C VAL A 136 -0.85 -8.47 9.09
N ALA A 137 -1.70 -8.05 8.15
CA ALA A 137 -2.44 -8.96 7.29
C ALA A 137 -1.52 -9.78 6.37
N TYR A 138 -0.53 -9.15 5.73
CA TYR A 138 0.43 -9.86 4.89
C TYR A 138 1.43 -10.70 5.67
N SER A 139 1.78 -10.32 6.91
CA SER A 139 2.58 -11.17 7.80
C SER A 139 1.83 -12.44 8.19
N ALA A 140 0.54 -12.32 8.52
CA ALA A 140 -0.32 -13.48 8.77
C ALA A 140 -0.46 -14.36 7.52
N GLY A 141 -0.64 -13.76 6.34
CA GLY A 141 -0.69 -14.48 5.06
C GLY A 141 0.60 -15.24 4.76
N LEU A 142 1.75 -14.62 5.03
CA LEU A 142 3.07 -15.25 4.90
C LEU A 142 3.24 -16.43 5.87
N TYR A 143 2.84 -16.26 7.13
CA TYR A 143 2.89 -17.31 8.15
C TYR A 143 2.04 -18.53 7.76
N ILE A 144 0.78 -18.30 7.37
CA ILE A 144 -0.13 -19.38 6.92
C ILE A 144 0.43 -20.09 5.68
N ALA A 145 0.93 -19.32 4.70
CA ALA A 145 1.57 -19.89 3.53
C ALA A 145 2.85 -20.68 3.91
N ASN A 146 3.51 -20.35 5.03
CA ASN A 146 4.71 -21.02 5.52
C ASN A 146 4.45 -22.39 6.16
N ASP A 147 3.40 -22.51 6.96
CA ASP A 147 3.05 -23.77 7.63
C ASP A 147 2.67 -24.87 6.61
N GLU A 148 2.09 -24.48 5.48
CA GLU A 148 1.56 -25.40 4.48
C GLU A 148 2.61 -26.10 3.59
N THR A 149 3.80 -25.53 3.40
CA THR A 149 4.86 -26.28 2.66
C THR A 149 5.60 -27.21 3.60
N SER A 150 5.70 -26.86 4.89
CA SER A 150 6.28 -27.74 5.91
C SER A 150 5.49 -29.05 5.99
N THR A 151 4.15 -28.96 6.09
CA THR A 151 3.28 -30.15 6.13
C THR A 151 3.35 -31.03 4.87
N ARG A 152 3.55 -30.43 3.69
CA ARG A 152 3.72 -31.18 2.42
C ARG A 152 5.10 -31.84 2.26
N THR A 153 6.12 -31.36 2.95
CA THR A 153 7.48 -31.94 2.86
C THR A 153 7.63 -33.14 3.80
N THR A 154 6.79 -33.22 4.83
CA THR A 154 6.81 -34.29 5.85
C THR A 154 5.86 -35.46 5.57
N ALA A 155 5.06 -35.40 4.50
CA ALA A 155 4.10 -36.43 4.09
C ALA A 155 4.57 -37.12 2.81
#